data_AF-A0A3M2FZY7-F1
#
_entry.id   AF-A0A3M2FZY7-F1
#
_cell.length_a   1.000
_cell.length_b   1.000
_cell.length_c   1.000
_cell.angle_alpha   90.00
_cell.angle_beta   90.00
_cell.angle_gamma   90.00
#
_symmetry.space_group_name_H-M   'P 1'
#
loop_
_entity.id
_entity.type
_entity.pdbx_description
1 polymer ?
#
loop_
_entity_poly.entity_id
_entity_poly.type
_entity_poly.pdbx_seq_one_letter_code
_entity_poly.pdbx_strand_id
1 'polypeptide(L)' 'MGDPVEIDVGGRRVRVSNPDRVVFADVGLTKLDIVEHYRALAT' A
#
# COMPACT_ATOMS: atom_id res chain seq x y z
N MET A 1 8.21 -9.79 -6.67
CA MET A 1 8.34 -8.32 -6.76
C MET A 1 7.24 -7.87 -7.69
N GLY A 2 6.13 -7.42 -7.13
CA GLY A 2 4.92 -7.08 -7.86
C GLY A 2 5.06 -5.77 -8.62
N ASP A 3 4.28 -5.66 -9.68
CA ASP A 3 4.18 -4.44 -10.47
C ASP A 3 3.61 -3.29 -9.63
N PRO A 4 4.00 -2.04 -9.90
CA PRO A 4 3.40 -0.88 -9.24
C PRO A 4 1.88 -0.86 -9.39
N VAL A 5 1.17 -0.52 -8.31
CA VAL A 5 -0.30 -0.42 -8.29
C VAL A 5 -0.74 1.03 -8.11
N GLU A 6 -1.90 1.39 -8.68
CA GLU A 6 -2.49 2.73 -8.57
C GLU A 6 -3.75 2.67 -7.70
N ILE A 7 -3.79 3.47 -6.64
CA ILE A 7 -4.87 3.50 -5.65
C ILE A 7 -5.58 4.84 -5.72
N ASP A 8 -6.91 4.84 -5.64
CA ASP A 8 -7.70 6.06 -5.46
C ASP A 8 -7.93 6.35 -3.98
N VAL A 9 -7.60 7.58 -3.57
CA VAL A 9 -7.77 8.10 -2.21
C VAL A 9 -8.45 9.46 -2.30
N GLY A 10 -9.76 9.51 -2.05
CA GLY A 10 -10.53 10.76 -2.10
C GLY A 10 -10.42 11.50 -3.44
N GLY A 11 -10.38 10.79 -4.57
CA GLY A 11 -10.22 11.38 -5.90
C GLY A 11 -8.78 11.73 -6.30
N ARG A 12 -7.80 11.45 -5.44
CA ARG A 12 -6.37 11.51 -5.79
C ARG A 12 -5.85 10.12 -6.12
N ARG A 13 -5.25 10.00 -7.30
CA ARG A 13 -4.52 8.79 -7.72
C ARG A 13 -3.14 8.76 -7.08
N VAL A 14 -2.82 7.66 -6.40
CA VAL A 14 -1.55 7.44 -5.71
C VAL A 14 -0.90 6.15 -6.21
N ARG A 15 0.32 6.28 -6.74
CA ARG A 15 1.12 5.15 -7.19
C ARG A 15 1.90 4.52 -6.05
N VAL A 16 1.75 3.21 -5.86
CA VAL A 16 2.52 2.40 -4.91
C VAL A 16 3.52 1.55 -5.66
N SER A 17 4.80 1.89 -5.55
CA SER A 17 5.89 1.07 -6.07
C SER A 17 6.26 -0.07 -5.11
N ASN A 18 6.69 -1.21 -5.67
CA ASN A 18 7.11 -2.41 -4.93
C ASN A 18 6.09 -2.81 -3.84
N PRO A 19 4.82 -3.06 -4.22
CA PRO A 19 3.76 -3.33 -3.25
C PRO A 19 4.09 -4.53 -2.34
N ASP A 20 4.69 -5.58 -2.89
CA ASP A 20 5.04 -6.81 -2.15
C ASP A 20 6.27 -6.67 -1.23
N ARG A 21 6.91 -5.50 -1.16
CA ARG A 21 8.06 -5.32 -0.26
C ARG A 21 7.58 -5.51 1.18
N VAL A 22 8.11 -6.52 1.87
CA VAL A 22 7.90 -6.69 3.31
C VAL A 22 8.50 -5.52 4.07
N VAL A 23 7.69 -4.85 4.89
CA VAL A 23 8.07 -3.68 5.70
C VAL A 23 8.16 -4.07 7.17
N PHE A 24 7.23 -4.88 7.68
CA PHE A 24 7.30 -5.44 9.04
C PHE A 24 7.57 -6.93 8.96
N ALA A 25 8.85 -7.32 9.07
CA ALA A 25 9.30 -8.69 8.86
C ALA A 25 8.69 -9.68 9.87
N ASP A 26 8.58 -9.28 11.14
CA ASP A 26 8.09 -10.15 12.22
C ASP A 26 6.66 -10.67 11.99
N VAL A 27 5.85 -9.91 11.25
CA VAL A 27 4.45 -10.22 10.94
C VAL A 27 4.16 -10.36 9.44
N GLY A 28 5.21 -10.28 8.61
CA GLY A 28 5.11 -10.45 7.15
C GLY A 28 4.34 -9.34 6.41
N LEU A 29 4.07 -8.19 7.04
CA LEU A 29 3.28 -7.14 6.39
C LEU A 29 4.06 -6.44 5.29
N THR A 30 3.40 -6.29 4.14
CA THR A 30 3.91 -5.64 2.94
C THR A 30 3.65 -4.14 2.91
N LYS A 31 4.29 -3.44 1.97
CA LYS A 31 4.04 -2.02 1.74
C LYS A 31 2.59 -1.77 1.34
N LEU A 32 1.98 -2.67 0.56
CA LEU A 32 0.58 -2.53 0.17
C LEU A 32 -0.36 -2.67 1.38
N ASP A 33 -0.09 -3.60 2.30
CA ASP A 33 -0.91 -3.78 3.52
C ASP A 33 -0.99 -2.49 4.35
N ILE A 34 0.16 -1.82 4.51
CA ILE A 34 0.24 -0.55 5.23
C ILE A 34 -0.54 0.56 4.51
N VAL A 35 -0.41 0.63 3.17
CA VAL A 35 -1.12 1.65 2.38
C VAL A 35 -2.63 1.46 2.48
N GLU A 36 -3.13 0.23 2.33
CA GLU A 36 -4.56 -0.07 2.46
C GLU A 36 -5.07 0.20 3.88
N HIS A 37 -4.27 -0.05 4.91
CA HIS A 37 -4.61 0.33 6.28
C HIS A 37 -4.84 1.84 6.44
N TYR A 38 -3.91 2.68 5.95
CA TYR A 38 -4.10 4.14 5.99
C TYR A 38 -5.23 4.62 5.10
N ARG A 39 -5.39 4.02 3.92
CA ARG A 39 -6.50 4.34 3.01
C ARG A 39 -7.85 4.12 3.68
N ALA A 40 -8.02 3.03 4.43
CA ALA A 40 -9.26 2.75 5.15
C ALA A 40 -9.59 3.81 6.24
N LEU A 41 -8.59 4.55 6.71
CA LEU A 41 -8.74 5.62 7.71
C LEU A 41 -8.87 7.02 7.08
N ALA A 42 -8.41 7.20 5.85
CA ALA A 42 -8.45 8.47 5.13
C ALA A 42 -9.88 8.75 4.64
N THR A 43 -10.67 9.44 5.46
CA THR A 43 -12.05 9.88 5.16
C THR A 43 -12.07 11.32 4.67
#